data_AF-A0AAW8AT02-F1
#
_entry.id   AF-A0AAW8AT02-F1
#
_cell.length_a   1.000
_cell.length_b   1.000
_cell.length_c   1.000
_cell.angle_alpha   90.00
_cell.angle_beta   90.00
_cell.angle_gamma   90.00
#
_symmetry.space_group_name_H-M   'P 1'
#
loop_
_entity.id
_entity.type
_entity.pdbx_description
1 polymer ?
#
loop_
_entity_poly.entity_id
_entity_poly.type
_entity_poly.pdbx_seq_one_letter_code
_entity_poly.pdbx_strand_id
1 'polypeptide(L)' 'MTQLHEIPVREIGTRRPPDGAGSVQVQMDPSVSIGTAKCFAIYGKGGIGKSTTSSNLSAAFAKLG' A
#
# COMPACT_ATOMS: atom_id res chain seq x y z
N MET A 1 4.19 -28.94 4.43
CA MET A 1 5.40 -28.71 5.26
C MET A 1 5.93 -27.33 4.90
N THR A 2 5.45 -26.29 5.57
CA THR A 2 5.77 -24.88 5.26
C THR A 2 7.10 -24.50 5.91
N GLN A 3 8.11 -24.20 5.10
CA GLN A 3 9.39 -23.68 5.59
C GLN A 3 9.22 -22.21 6.02
N LEU A 4 9.21 -21.99 7.33
CA LEU A 4 9.28 -20.66 7.93
C LEU A 4 10.70 -20.12 7.75
N HIS A 5 10.85 -19.03 6.99
CA HIS A 5 12.11 -18.28 6.92
C HIS A 5 12.07 -17.18 7.98
N GLU A 6 12.94 -17.27 8.98
CA GLU A 6 13.10 -16.23 10.00
C GLU A 6 13.91 -15.07 9.43
N ILE A 7 13.26 -13.91 9.28
CA ILE A 7 13.96 -12.68 8.88
C ILE A 7 14.58 -12.07 10.15
N PRO A 8 15.91 -11.95 10.25
CA PRO A 8 16.56 -11.37 11.42
C PRO A 8 16.24 -9.87 11.52
N VAL A 9 15.55 -9.48 12.60
CA VAL A 9 15.10 -8.10 12.88
C VAL A 9 16.23 -7.06 12.84
N ARG A 10 17.49 -7.49 13.02
CA ARG A 10 18.68 -6.62 13.03
C ARG A 10 18.99 -5.96 11.69
N GLU A 11 18.47 -6.49 10.58
CA GLU A 11 18.63 -5.89 9.24
C GLU A 11 17.59 -4.79 8.94
N ILE A 12 16.58 -4.63 9.79
CA ILE A 12 15.58 -3.56 9.66
C ILE A 12 16.19 -2.26 10.19
N GLY A 13 16.90 -1.54 9.32
CA GLY A 13 17.55 -0.27 9.65
C GLY A 13 16.59 0.72 10.32
N THR A 14 16.90 1.13 11.55
CA THR A 14 16.09 2.01 12.41
C THR A 14 16.24 3.50 12.11
N ARG A 15 16.88 3.89 11.00
CA ARG A 15 17.06 5.30 10.61
C ARG A 15 16.00 5.70 9.59
N ARG A 16 14.74 5.80 10.00
CA ARG A 16 13.75 6.57 9.26
C ARG A 16 13.43 7.81 10.09
N PRO A 17 13.61 9.03 9.55
CA PRO A 17 13.14 10.24 10.20
C PRO A 17 11.68 10.06 10.63
N PRO A 18 11.26 10.59 11.80
CA PRO A 18 9.87 10.56 12.19
C PRO A 18 9.05 11.16 11.06
N ASP A 19 8.04 10.42 10.68
CA ASP A 19 7.25 10.65 9.50
C ASP A 19 6.38 11.88 9.79
N GLY A 20 6.70 13.03 9.18
CA GLY A 20 5.95 14.27 9.39
C GLY A 20 4.46 14.15 9.03
N ALA A 21 3.60 14.84 9.81
CA ALA A 21 2.17 15.18 9.59
C ALA A 21 1.06 14.10 9.60
N GLY A 22 1.36 12.81 9.69
CA GLY A 22 0.30 11.75 9.70
C GLY A 22 -0.34 11.49 8.32
N SER A 23 -1.34 10.61 8.26
CA SER A 23 -2.08 10.29 7.03
C SER A 23 -3.01 11.44 6.67
N VAL A 24 -2.65 12.26 5.68
CA VAL A 24 -3.52 13.29 5.12
C VAL A 24 -4.64 12.61 4.33
N GLN A 25 -5.89 12.90 4.68
CA GLN A 25 -7.05 12.40 3.96
C GLN A 25 -7.10 13.05 2.57
N VAL A 26 -6.87 12.26 1.52
CA VAL A 26 -6.93 12.75 0.14
C VAL A 26 -8.40 12.80 -0.27
N GLN A 27 -8.91 14.01 -0.53
CA GLN A 27 -10.20 14.20 -1.18
C GLN A 27 -10.04 13.93 -2.67
N MET A 28 -10.97 13.16 -3.24
CA MET A 28 -11.03 12.96 -4.68
C MET A 28 -11.57 14.24 -5.34
N ASP A 29 -11.03 14.59 -6.50
CA ASP A 29 -11.55 15.71 -7.29
C ASP A 29 -13.02 15.42 -7.65
N PRO A 30 -13.98 16.29 -7.27
CA PRO A 30 -15.40 16.09 -7.55
C PRO A 30 -15.74 16.00 -9.04
N SER A 31 -14.86 16.48 -9.92
CA SER A 31 -15.02 16.41 -11.37
C SER A 31 -14.68 15.04 -11.98
N VAL A 32 -14.03 14.16 -11.21
CA VAL A 32 -13.65 12.82 -11.68
C VAL A 32 -14.88 11.90 -11.70
N SER A 33 -15.28 11.45 -12.89
CA SER A 33 -16.32 10.44 -13.09
C SER A 33 -15.70 9.06 -13.29
N ILE A 34 -16.01 8.13 -12.37
CA ILE A 34 -15.47 6.77 -12.35
C ILE A 34 -16.45 5.74 -12.96
N GLY A 35 -17.68 6.19 -13.29
CA GLY A 35 -18.72 5.32 -13.84
C GLY A 35 -19.05 4.16 -12.89
N THR A 36 -19.06 2.93 -13.40
CA THR A 36 -19.35 1.70 -12.63
C THR A 36 -18.11 0.99 -12.11
N ALA A 37 -16.90 1.51 -12.39
CA ALA A 37 -15.66 0.88 -11.95
C ALA A 37 -15.53 0.96 -10.42
N LYS A 38 -15.10 -0.14 -9.78
CA LYS A 38 -14.69 -0.08 -8.36
C LYS A 38 -13.29 0.54 -8.28
N CYS A 39 -13.20 1.74 -7.74
CA CYS A 39 -11.92 2.40 -7.49
C CYS A 39 -11.48 2.27 -6.03
N PHE A 40 -10.22 1.87 -5.86
CA PHE A 40 -9.55 1.79 -4.56
C PHE A 40 -8.40 2.81 -4.53
N ALA A 41 -8.49 3.80 -3.65
CA ALA A 41 -7.43 4.79 -3.46
C ALA A 41 -6.49 4.34 -2.33
N ILE A 42 -5.19 4.24 -2.62
CA ILE A 42 -4.14 3.92 -1.64
C ILE A 42 -3.19 5.11 -1.54
N TYR A 43 -3.21 5.82 -0.40
CA TYR A 43 -2.43 7.03 -0.17
C TYR A 43 -1.79 7.04 1.23
N GLY A 44 -0.89 7.98 1.46
CA GLY A 44 -0.14 8.12 2.71
C GLY A 44 1.37 8.18 2.50
N LYS A 45 2.13 8.16 3.59
CA LYS A 45 3.57 8.47 3.61
C LYS A 45 4.45 7.43 2.92
N GLY A 46 5.72 7.77 2.69
CA GLY A 46 6.72 6.84 2.17
C GLY A 46 6.89 5.64 3.10
N GLY A 47 7.04 4.44 2.54
CA GLY A 47 7.34 3.22 3.33
C GLY A 47 6.16 2.55 4.05
N ILE A 48 4.92 3.05 3.92
CA ILE A 48 3.72 2.39 4.50
C ILE A 48 3.23 1.16 3.72
N GLY A 49 3.88 0.84 2.60
CA GLY A 49 3.51 -0.32 1.77
C GLY A 49 2.52 -0.05 0.63
N LYS A 50 2.27 1.20 0.21
CA LYS A 50 1.32 1.51 -0.89
C LYS A 50 1.53 0.68 -2.16
N SER A 51 2.76 0.66 -2.67
CA SER A 51 3.12 -0.08 -3.89
C SER A 51 3.03 -1.60 -3.70
N THR A 52 3.27 -2.08 -2.48
CA THR A 52 3.16 -3.49 -2.11
C THR A 52 1.69 -3.93 -2.04
N THR A 53 0.82 -3.10 -1.46
CA THR A 53 -0.62 -3.37 -1.42
C THR A 53 -1.22 -3.31 -2.82
N SER A 54 -0.89 -2.31 -3.64
CA SER A 54 -1.40 -2.20 -5.00
C SER A 54 -0.95 -3.36 -5.89
N SER A 55 0.30 -3.82 -5.77
CA SER A 55 0.79 -4.95 -6.56
C SER A 55 0.11 -6.26 -6.17
N ASN A 56 -0.12 -6.50 -4.87
CA ASN A 56 -0.84 -7.69 -4.42
C ASN A 56 -2.32 -7.67 -4.85
N LEU A 57 -2.97 -6.50 -4.77
CA LEU A 57 -4.34 -6.33 -5.26
C LEU A 57 -4.45 -6.60 -6.76
N SER A 58 -3.50 -6.07 -7.55
CA SER A 58 -3.41 -6.34 -8.99
C SER A 58 -3.23 -7.82 -9.28
N ALA A 59 -2.30 -8.49 -8.59
CA ALA A 59 -2.03 -9.91 -8.78
C ALA A 59 -3.22 -10.78 -8.34
N ALA A 60 -3.92 -10.41 -7.28
CA ALA A 60 -5.11 -11.11 -6.81
C ALA A 60 -6.27 -10.97 -7.80
N PHE A 61 -6.57 -9.75 -8.29
CA PHE A 61 -7.64 -9.55 -9.27
C PHE A 61 -7.34 -10.21 -10.62
N ALA A 62 -6.08 -10.21 -11.06
CA ALA A 62 -5.67 -10.92 -12.27
C ALA A 62 -5.87 -12.44 -12.17
N LYS A 63 -5.94 -13.00 -10.95
CA LYS A 63 -6.20 -14.42 -10.69
C LYS A 63 -7.67 -14.75 -10.41
N LEU A 64 -8.43 -13.76 -9.96
CA LEU A 64 -9.88 -13.89 -9.74
C LEU A 64 -10.68 -13.76 -11.04
N GLY A 65 -10.00 -13.37 -12.14
CA GLY A 65 -10.50 -13.43 -13.51
C GLY A 65 -10.02 -14.70 -14.21
#